data_AF-A0A954BJD9-F1
#
_entry.id   AF-A0A954BJD9-F1
#
_cell.length_a   1.000
_cell.length_b   1.000
_cell.length_c   1.000
_cell.angle_alpha   90.00
_cell.angle_beta   90.00
_cell.angle_gamma   90.00
#
_symmetry.space_group_name_H-M   'P 1'
#
loop_
_entity.id
_entity.type
_entity.pdbx_description
1 polymer ?
#
loop_
_entity_poly.entity_id
_entity_poly.type
_entity_poly.pdbx_seq_one_letter_code
_entity_poly.pdbx_strand_id
1 'polypeptide(L)'
;MPEVSRRTLLAGGALLAGGTALMSKPKDHSGPRDSYFLELQAALIAAGIAAPVLVIDKARLTANVETLKSHLPAGMGYRIVAKSLPSIGLLDHIRKVSGTDRLMTFNQ
;
A
#
# COMPACT_ATOMS: atom_id res chain seq x y z
N MET A 1 -34.54 35.19 -22.04
CA MET A 1 -33.43 34.42 -21.44
C MET A 1 -34.05 33.47 -20.43
N PRO A 2 -33.70 32.18 -20.38
CA PRO A 2 -34.31 31.29 -19.40
C PRO A 2 -33.89 31.72 -17.98
N GLU A 3 -34.87 32.03 -17.14
CA GLU A 3 -34.68 32.42 -15.73
C GLU A 3 -34.24 31.17 -14.94
N VAL A 4 -32.94 31.02 -14.73
CA VAL A 4 -32.39 29.90 -13.95
C VAL A 4 -32.66 30.14 -12.47
N SER A 5 -33.62 29.39 -11.92
CA SER A 5 -33.97 29.46 -10.50
C SER A 5 -32.82 28.96 -9.60
N ARG A 6 -32.56 29.69 -8.51
CA ARG A 6 -31.54 29.33 -7.51
C ARG A 6 -31.75 27.92 -6.93
N ARG A 7 -33.01 27.45 -6.88
CA ARG A 7 -33.33 26.09 -6.43
C ARG A 7 -32.84 25.01 -7.39
N THR A 8 -32.94 25.23 -8.70
CA THR A 8 -32.42 24.29 -9.71
C THR A 8 -30.89 24.27 -9.71
N LEU A 9 -30.24 25.42 -9.45
CA LEU A 9 -28.79 25.48 -9.26
C LEU A 9 -28.33 24.74 -7.99
N LEU A 10 -29.01 24.95 -6.86
CA LEU A 10 -28.70 24.26 -5.59
C LEU A 10 -28.94 22.74 -5.69
N ALA A 11 -30.05 22.33 -6.31
CA ALA A 11 -30.36 20.91 -6.52
C ALA A 11 -29.36 20.23 -7.48
N GLY A 12 -28.99 20.92 -8.57
CA GLY A 12 -27.96 20.44 -9.50
C GLY A 12 -26.58 20.32 -8.85
N GLY A 13 -26.20 21.31 -8.04
CA GLY A 13 -24.95 21.29 -7.27
C GLY A 13 -24.89 20.15 -6.23
N ALA A 14 -25.99 19.90 -5.52
CA ALA A 14 -26.07 18.82 -4.54
C ALA A 14 -25.98 17.41 -5.18
N LEU A 15 -26.62 17.21 -6.34
CA LEU A 15 -26.53 15.94 -7.09
C LEU A 15 -25.11 15.69 -7.61
N LEU A 16 -24.44 16.72 -8.13
CA LEU A 16 -23.05 16.61 -8.59
C LEU A 16 -22.09 16.30 -7.45
N ALA A 17 -22.25 16.96 -6.29
CA ALA A 17 -21.43 16.70 -5.10
C ALA A 17 -21.68 15.29 -4.52
N GLY A 18 -22.93 14.84 -4.45
CA GLY A 18 -23.27 13.49 -3.97
C GLY A 18 -22.79 12.38 -4.91
N GLY A 19 -22.92 12.58 -6.22
CA GLY A 19 -22.47 11.61 -7.23
C GLY A 19 -20.95 11.41 -7.22
N THR A 20 -20.18 12.49 -7.11
CA THR A 20 -18.71 12.42 -7.03
C THR A 20 -18.23 11.76 -5.74
N ALA A 21 -18.85 12.05 -4.59
CA ALA A 21 -18.53 11.39 -3.33
C ALA A 21 -18.78 9.86 -3.37
N LEU A 22 -19.87 9.42 -3.98
CA LEU A 22 -20.18 7.98 -4.12
C LEU A 22 -19.21 7.25 -5.07
N MET A 23 -18.75 7.90 -6.13
CA MET A 23 -17.73 7.34 -7.04
C MET A 23 -16.32 7.32 -6.43
N SER A 24 -16.10 8.05 -5.34
CA SER A 24 -14.83 8.11 -4.61
C SER A 24 -14.67 6.98 -3.58
N LYS A 25 -15.70 6.15 -3.40
CA LYS A 25 -15.66 5.04 -2.44
C LYS A 25 -14.59 4.02 -2.88
N PRO A 26 -13.61 3.69 -2.01
CA PRO A 26 -12.64 2.64 -2.29
C PRO A 26 -13.36 1.34 -2.63
N LYS A 27 -12.86 0.63 -3.64
CA LYS A 27 -13.40 -0.67 -4.03
C LYS A 27 -13.20 -1.65 -2.87
N ASP A 28 -14.22 -2.45 -2.63
CA ASP A 28 -14.13 -3.54 -1.67
C ASP A 28 -13.22 -4.63 -2.23
N HIS A 29 -12.16 -4.96 -1.51
CA HIS A 29 -11.23 -6.04 -1.84
C HIS A 29 -11.51 -7.29 -1.00
N SER A 30 -12.60 -7.32 -0.24
CA SER A 30 -13.09 -8.54 0.40
C SER A 30 -13.81 -9.40 -0.64
N GLY A 31 -13.29 -10.59 -0.88
CA GLY A 31 -13.75 -11.50 -1.93
C GLY A 31 -13.01 -12.83 -1.85
N PRO A 32 -13.13 -13.68 -2.88
CA PRO A 32 -12.31 -14.89 -2.99
C PRO A 32 -10.82 -14.58 -2.84
N ARG A 33 -10.03 -15.59 -2.44
CA ARG A 33 -8.58 -15.44 -2.30
C ARG A 33 -7.97 -14.86 -3.59
N ASP A 34 -7.22 -13.77 -3.45
CA ASP A 34 -6.47 -13.15 -4.55
C ASP A 34 -5.61 -14.19 -5.28
N SER A 35 -5.53 -14.10 -6.62
CA SER A 35 -4.80 -15.06 -7.45
C SER A 35 -3.34 -15.22 -7.02
N TYR A 36 -2.72 -14.15 -6.52
CA TYR A 36 -1.38 -14.20 -5.94
C TYR A 36 -1.24 -15.28 -4.85
N PHE A 37 -2.21 -15.39 -3.95
CA PHE A 37 -2.15 -16.38 -2.87
C PHE A 37 -2.54 -17.79 -3.33
N LEU A 38 -3.27 -17.92 -4.43
CA LEU A 38 -3.54 -19.22 -5.05
C LEU A 38 -2.29 -19.76 -5.76
N GLU A 39 -1.60 -18.91 -6.52
CA GLU A 39 -0.33 -19.25 -7.17
C GLU A 39 0.75 -19.60 -6.16
N LEU A 40 0.88 -18.82 -5.07
CA LEU A 40 1.82 -19.12 -4.01
C LEU A 40 1.53 -20.49 -3.34
N GLN A 41 0.25 -20.79 -3.10
CA GLN A 41 -0.15 -22.09 -2.56
C GLN A 41 0.23 -23.24 -3.52
N ALA A 42 -0.07 -23.08 -4.82
CA ALA A 42 0.27 -24.08 -5.82
C ALA A 42 1.79 -24.31 -5.90
N ALA A 43 2.59 -23.24 -5.85
CA ALA A 43 4.05 -23.32 -5.83
C ALA A 43 4.60 -24.06 -4.61
N LEU A 44 4.04 -23.81 -3.42
CA LEU A 44 4.43 -24.51 -2.19
C LEU A 44 4.09 -26.00 -2.25
N ILE A 45 2.91 -26.36 -2.77
CA ILE A 45 2.49 -27.76 -2.99
C ILE A 45 3.45 -28.45 -3.97
N ALA A 46 3.74 -27.81 -5.11
CA ALA A 46 4.65 -28.34 -6.12
C ALA A 46 6.08 -28.53 -5.58
N ALA A 47 6.52 -27.67 -4.66
CA ALA A 47 7.81 -27.78 -3.98
C ALA A 47 7.82 -28.83 -2.84
N GLY A 48 6.69 -29.48 -2.54
CA GLY A 48 6.58 -30.44 -1.45
C GLY A 48 6.67 -29.82 -0.05
N ILE A 49 6.45 -28.50 0.07
CA ILE A 49 6.52 -27.80 1.34
C ILE A 49 5.17 -27.93 2.06
N ALA A 50 5.06 -28.96 2.90
CA ALA A 50 3.84 -29.30 3.65
C ALA A 50 3.89 -28.94 5.15
N ALA A 51 4.82 -28.07 5.54
CA ALA A 51 4.99 -27.58 6.92
C ALA A 51 4.69 -26.08 7.03
N PRO A 52 4.43 -25.55 8.24
CA PRO A 52 4.33 -24.10 8.45
C PRO A 52 5.64 -23.41 8.05
N VAL A 53 5.57 -22.55 7.04
CA VAL A 53 6.71 -21.78 6.52
C VAL A 53 6.39 -20.30 6.41
N LEU A 54 7.40 -19.46 6.63
CA LEU A 54 7.31 -18.02 6.37
C LEU A 54 7.85 -17.73 4.96
N VAL A 55 6.98 -17.20 4.10
CA VAL A 55 7.38 -16.74 2.75
C VAL A 55 7.50 -15.22 2.77
N ILE A 56 8.64 -14.70 2.32
CA ILE A 56 8.86 -13.27 2.14
C ILE A 56 9.03 -12.96 0.65
N ASP A 57 8.06 -12.24 0.08
CA ASP A 57 8.17 -11.70 -1.27
C ASP A 57 9.03 -10.43 -1.28
N LYS A 58 10.29 -10.58 -1.70
CA LYS A 58 11.25 -9.47 -1.78
C LYS A 58 10.90 -8.47 -2.88
N ALA A 59 10.26 -8.90 -3.97
CA ALA A 59 9.90 -8.01 -5.08
C ALA A 59 8.78 -7.06 -4.66
N ARG A 60 7.73 -7.58 -4.00
CA ARG A 60 6.68 -6.75 -3.42
C ARG A 60 7.22 -5.84 -2.31
N LEU A 61 8.16 -6.32 -1.48
CA LEU A 61 8.85 -5.47 -0.50
C LEU A 61 9.57 -4.28 -1.18
N THR A 62 10.34 -4.53 -2.25
CA THR A 62 11.01 -3.48 -3.03
C THR A 62 10.01 -2.46 -3.57
N ALA A 63 8.94 -2.92 -4.24
CA ALA A 63 7.92 -2.04 -4.81
C ALA A 63 7.23 -1.18 -3.74
N ASN A 64 6.99 -1.73 -2.55
CA ASN A 64 6.44 -0.98 -1.42
C ASN A 64 7.40 0.10 -0.92
N VAL A 65 8.71 -0.18 -0.86
CA VAL A 65 9.72 0.81 -0.49
C VAL A 65 9.80 1.92 -1.53
N GLU A 66 9.77 1.59 -2.82
CA GLU A 66 9.77 2.58 -3.91
C GLU A 66 8.52 3.48 -3.87
N THR A 67 7.35 2.88 -3.64
CA THR A 67 6.09 3.60 -3.47
C THR A 67 6.14 4.51 -2.24
N LEU A 68 6.71 4.05 -1.13
CA LEU A 68 6.90 4.90 0.05
C LEU A 68 7.77 6.11 -0.31
N LYS A 69 8.88 5.91 -1.02
CA LYS A 69 9.78 7.02 -1.42
C LYS A 69 9.09 8.04 -2.31
N SER A 70 8.24 7.60 -3.25
CA SER A 70 7.54 8.53 -4.16
C SER A 70 6.53 9.42 -3.43
N HIS A 71 6.05 8.99 -2.26
CA HIS A 71 5.14 9.78 -1.42
C HIS A 71 5.85 10.72 -0.43
N LEU A 72 7.18 10.65 -0.31
CA LEU A 72 7.90 11.52 0.63
C LEU A 72 8.03 12.95 0.07
N PRO A 73 7.73 13.98 0.88
CA PRO A 73 8.01 15.37 0.50
C PRO A 73 9.51 15.61 0.25
N ALA A 74 9.82 16.58 -0.60
CA ALA A 74 11.19 17.02 -0.81
C ALA A 74 11.85 17.42 0.52
N GLY A 75 13.09 16.95 0.73
CA GLY A 75 13.85 17.21 1.96
C GLY A 75 13.48 16.34 3.17
N MET A 76 12.44 15.49 3.09
CA MET A 76 12.09 14.58 4.18
C MET A 76 12.94 13.30 4.15
N GLY A 77 13.68 13.04 5.22
CA GLY A 77 14.50 11.84 5.35
C GLY A 77 13.73 10.64 5.88
N TYR A 78 13.73 9.53 5.15
CA TYR A 78 13.17 8.26 5.62
C TYR A 78 14.07 7.59 6.68
N ARG A 79 13.44 7.11 7.76
CA ARG A 79 14.07 6.26 8.80
C ARG A 79 13.42 4.88 8.80
N ILE A 80 14.22 3.82 8.66
CA ILE A 80 13.74 2.43 8.66
C ILE A 80 13.45 2.01 10.10
N VAL A 81 12.23 1.51 10.37
CA VAL A 81 11.80 1.10 11.71
C VAL A 81 12.37 -0.27 12.08
N ALA A 82 13.65 -0.30 12.44
CA ALA A 82 14.38 -1.53 12.75
C ALA A 82 13.78 -2.30 13.94
N LYS A 83 13.18 -1.58 14.90
CA LYS A 83 12.52 -2.18 16.08
C LYS A 83 11.41 -3.21 15.77
N SER A 84 10.78 -3.14 14.59
CA SER A 84 9.72 -4.08 14.18
C SER A 84 10.17 -5.09 13.11
N LEU A 85 11.37 -4.94 12.56
CA LEU A 85 11.91 -5.82 11.52
C LEU A 85 13.27 -6.37 11.97
N PRO A 86 13.30 -7.37 12.88
CA PRO A 86 14.54 -7.93 13.41
C PRO A 86 15.21 -8.90 12.41
N SER A 87 15.43 -8.46 11.18
CA SER A 87 16.10 -9.23 10.13
C SER A 87 17.15 -8.38 9.43
N ILE A 88 18.42 -8.65 9.73
CA ILE A 88 19.56 -7.90 9.19
C ILE A 88 19.54 -7.93 7.65
N GLY A 89 19.26 -9.08 7.04
CA GLY A 89 19.20 -9.21 5.59
C GLY A 89 18.09 -8.40 4.94
N LEU A 90 16.91 -8.30 5.58
CA LEU A 90 15.82 -7.46 5.07
C LEU A 90 16.08 -5.97 5.32
N LEU A 91 16.69 -5.62 6.45
CA LEU A 91 17.12 -4.24 6.72
C LEU A 91 18.15 -3.78 5.70
N ASP A 92 19.14 -4.61 5.37
CA ASP A 92 20.14 -4.30 4.33
C ASP A 92 19.50 -4.14 2.95
N HIS A 93 18.56 -5.01 2.58
CA HIS A 93 17.79 -4.86 1.35
C HIS A 93 17.03 -3.54 1.29
N ILE A 94 16.30 -3.19 2.36
CA ILE A 94 15.54 -1.93 2.42
C ILE A 94 16.48 -0.74 2.36
N ARG A 95 17.64 -0.74 3.06
CA ARG A 95 18.64 0.32 2.99
C ARG A 95 19.10 0.56 1.56
N LYS A 96 19.41 -0.51 0.82
CA LYS A 96 19.84 -0.43 -0.60
C LYS A 96 18.76 0.17 -1.50
N VAL A 97 17.51 -0.30 -1.40
CA VAL A 97 16.40 0.21 -2.22
C VAL A 97 16.03 1.65 -1.85
N SER A 98 15.99 1.96 -0.55
CA SER A 98 15.61 3.28 -0.07
C SER A 98 16.71 4.32 -0.16
N GLY A 99 17.98 3.92 -0.22
CA GLY A 99 19.13 4.82 -0.22
C GLY A 99 19.33 5.55 1.11
N THR A 100 18.83 5.02 2.22
CA THR A 100 19.00 5.58 3.57
C THR A 100 19.68 4.59 4.50
N ASP A 101 20.55 5.11 5.36
CA ASP A 101 21.16 4.36 6.47
C ASP A 101 20.56 4.75 7.83
N ARG A 102 19.49 5.56 7.83
CA ARG A 102 18.85 6.02 9.06
C ARG A 102 17.95 4.91 9.59
N LEU A 103 18.30 4.37 10.75
CA LEU A 103 17.53 3.34 11.45
C LEU A 103 16.85 3.94 12.68
N MET A 104 15.62 3.52 12.94
CA MET A 104 14.90 3.80 14.18
C MET A 104 14.92 2.55 15.05
N THR A 105 15.70 2.62 16.13
CA THR A 105 15.80 1.60 17.17
C THR A 105 14.83 1.90 18.31
N PHE A 106 14.74 1.01 19.30
CA PHE A 106 14.05 1.33 20.55
C PHE A 106 14.73 2.53 21.22
N ASN A 107 13.92 3.39 21.84
CA ASN A 107 14.41 4.41 22.76
C ASN A 107 14.61 3.72 24.11
N GLN A 108 15.78 3.91 24.74
CA GLN A 108 16.03 3.41 26.10
C GLN A 108 15.36 4.31 27.13
#